data_AF-A0A2E3UUV6-F1
#
_entry.id   AF-A0A2E3UUV6-F1
#
_cell.length_a   1.000
_cell.length_b   1.000
_cell.length_c   1.000
_cell.angle_alpha   90.00
_cell.angle_beta   90.00
_cell.angle_gamma   90.00
#
_symmetry.space_group_name_H-M   'P 1'
#
loop_
_entity.id
_entity.type
_entity.pdbx_description
1 polymer ?
#
loop_
_entity_poly.entity_id
_entity_poly.type
_entity_poly.pdbx_seq_one_letter_code
_entity_poly.pdbx_strand_id
1 'polypeptide(L)' 'MIAAAGRHTCVLLDNDQVTCFGVGDFGQLGYGDSNNKNAPADL' A
#
# COMPACT_ATOMS: atom_id res chain seq x y z
N MET A 1 2.09 9.92 -8.37
CA MET A 1 3.23 9.02 -8.64
C MET A 1 2.86 7.62 -8.17
N ILE A 2 3.11 6.58 -8.96
CA ILE A 2 2.90 5.18 -8.56
C ILE A 2 4.27 4.53 -8.42
N ALA A 3 4.56 3.93 -7.27
CA ALA A 3 5.72 3.07 -7.08
C ALA A 3 5.23 1.64 -6.88
N ALA A 4 5.63 0.74 -7.78
CA ALA A 4 5.37 -0.69 -7.68
C ALA A 4 6.70 -1.42 -7.52
N ALA A 5 6.86 -2.20 -6.46
CA ALA A 5 8.04 -3.00 -6.20
C ALA A 5 7.59 -4.39 -5.76
N GLY A 6 7.86 -5.44 -6.55
CA GLY A 6 7.29 -6.76 -6.25
C GLY A 6 5.75 -6.74 -6.14
N ARG A 7 5.16 -7.69 -5.40
CA ARG A 7 3.70 -7.86 -5.28
C ARG A 7 2.99 -6.76 -4.44
N HIS A 8 3.56 -5.57 -4.28
CA HIS A 8 2.93 -4.43 -3.59
C HIS A 8 3.05 -3.12 -4.40
N THR A 9 2.16 -2.17 -4.13
CA THR A 9 1.99 -0.90 -4.84
C THR A 9 1.58 0.18 -3.86
N CYS A 10 2.19 1.36 -3.94
CA CYS A 10 1.81 2.54 -3.17
C CYS A 10 1.40 3.68 -4.11
N VAL A 11 0.35 4.39 -3.72
CA VAL A 11 -0.23 5.51 -4.48
C VAL A 11 -0.38 6.74 -3.59
N LEU A 12 -0.12 7.92 -4.16
CA LEU A 12 -0.42 9.22 -3.57
C LEU A 12 -1.82 9.63 -4.02
N LEU A 13 -2.72 9.87 -3.08
CA LEU A 13 -4.09 10.35 -3.28
C LEU A 13 -4.09 11.88 -3.43
N ASP A 14 -5.18 12.43 -3.98
CA ASP A 14 -5.34 13.88 -4.18
C ASP A 14 -5.44 14.68 -2.87
N ASN A 15 -5.68 13.99 -1.75
CA ASN A 15 -5.73 14.56 -0.40
C ASN A 15 -4.36 14.53 0.32
N ASP A 16 -3.26 14.38 -0.42
CA ASP A 16 -1.89 14.25 0.06
C ASP A 16 -1.62 13.03 0.96
N GLN A 17 -2.55 12.06 1.02
CA GLN A 17 -2.33 10.81 1.73
C GLN A 17 -1.69 9.75 0.83
N VAL A 18 -0.89 8.87 1.45
CA VAL A 18 -0.32 7.71 0.76
C VAL A 18 -1.03 6.45 1.24
N THR A 19 -1.46 5.62 0.30
CA THR A 19 -2.06 4.31 0.58
C THR A 19 -1.31 3.22 -0.18
N CYS A 20 -1.05 2.10 0.48
CA CYS A 20 -0.28 0.99 -0.05
C CYS A 20 -1.11 -0.30 -0.04
N PHE A 21 -1.02 -1.08 -1.10
CA PHE A 21 -1.75 -2.34 -1.25
C PHE A 21 -0.90 -3.41 -1.94
N GLY A 22 -1.31 -4.67 -1.79
CA GLY A 22 -0.64 -5.87 -2.26
C GLY A 22 -0.17 -6.76 -1.11
N VAL A 23 0.97 -7.42 -1.29
CA VAL A 23 1.58 -8.30 -0.29
C VAL A 23 2.17 -7.49 0.86
N GLY A 24 1.89 -7.89 2.10
CA GLY A 24 2.32 -7.24 3.34
C GLY A 24 3.21 -8.09 4.24
N ASP A 25 3.62 -9.29 3.82
CA ASP A 25 4.34 -10.27 4.64
C ASP A 25 5.59 -9.74 5.40
N PHE A 26 6.20 -8.65 4.92
CA PHE A 26 7.39 -8.01 5.49
C PHE A 26 7.12 -6.61 6.08
N GLY A 27 5.85 -6.23 6.26
CA GLY A 27 5.46 -4.92 6.77
C GLY A 27 5.61 -3.78 5.74
N GLN A 28 5.83 -4.09 4.47
CA GLN A 28 6.08 -3.12 3.39
C GLN A 28 4.90 -2.17 3.12
N LEU A 29 3.71 -2.48 3.64
CA LEU A 29 2.52 -1.65 3.47
C LEU A 29 2.40 -0.54 4.54
N GLY A 30 3.19 -0.62 5.62
CA GLY A 30 3.25 0.45 6.63
C GLY A 30 2.08 0.51 7.62
N TYR A 31 1.20 -0.50 7.68
CA TYR A 31 0.03 -0.53 8.59
C TYR A 31 0.34 -1.03 10.01
N GLY A 32 1.62 -1.26 10.35
CA GLY A 32 2.02 -1.84 11.63
C GLY A 32 1.70 -3.33 11.77
N ASP A 33 1.30 -3.98 10.67
CA ASP A 33 1.04 -5.41 10.58
C ASP A 33 1.71 -6.01 9.32
N SER A 34 1.64 -7.34 9.20
CA SER A 34 2.12 -8.08 8.03
C SER A 34 0.97 -8.60 7.14
N ASN A 35 -0.20 -7.97 7.21
CA ASN A 35 -1.37 -8.43 6.48
C ASN A 35 -1.35 -7.96 5.03
N ASN A 36 -1.78 -8.84 4.12
CA ASN A 36 -2.01 -8.47 2.72
C ASN A 36 -3.22 -7.52 2.61
N LYS A 37 -3.13 -6.55 1.70
CA LYS A 37 -4.24 -5.62 1.38
C LYS A 37 -4.56 -5.72 -0.09
N ASN A 38 -5.77 -6.15 -0.44
CA ASN A 38 -6.07 -6.48 -1.84
C ASN A 38 -6.38 -5.25 -2.70
N ALA A 39 -6.58 -4.10 -2.07
CA ALA A 39 -6.94 -2.83 -2.69
C ALA A 39 -6.40 -1.67 -1.85
N PRO A 40 -6.29 -0.46 -2.42
CA PRO A 40 -6.06 0.76 -1.64
C PRO A 40 -7.02 0.82 -0.45
N ALA A 41 -6.49 1.16 0.73
CA ALA A 41 -7.35 1.51 1.86
C ALA A 41 -8.12 2.80 1.49
N ASP A 42 -9.45 2.70 1.51
CA ASP A 42 -10.48 3.70 1.23
C ASP A 42 -10.29 4.55 -0.05
N LEU A 43 -11.21 4.34 -1.01
CA LEU A 43 -11.51 5.23 -2.13
C LEU A 43 -12.76 6.06 -1.81
#